data_AF-A0A2N2DU00-F1
#
_entry.id   AF-A0A2N2DU00-F1
#
_cell.length_a   1.000
_cell.length_b   1.000
_cell.length_c   1.000
_cell.angle_alpha   90.00
_cell.angle_beta   90.00
_cell.angle_gamma   90.00
#
_symmetry.space_group_name_H-M   'P 1'
#
loop_
_entity.id
_entity.type
_entity.pdbx_description
1 polymer ?
#
loop_
_entity_poly.entity_id
_entity_poly.type
_entity_poly.pdbx_seq_one_letter_code
_entity_poly.pdbx_strand_id
1 'polypeptide(L)'
;EVSYLPGYVPQEGGNKIDVIGLAAFRGDKLVGYLNGSETRYYQMVTGRLKETIFTFPDPEKPDEYIIVIEIRKGRNPEFKVDLTGEKPRFEVKLILEGEIMSIQSGINYELSKDAEKLDTYLEKIIKQEVEKVIQKTQEDFRSDIFGFGEYTRQYFWTWQDWEDYHWLEKYPDAEIEVGVQLDIRRTGLMLRTEEIHTYYGGGE
;
A
#
# COMPACT_ATOMS: atom_id res chain seq x y z
N GLU A 1 18.46 -19.97 -15.80
CA GLU A 1 17.32 -19.20 -15.26
C GLU A 1 17.10 -19.60 -13.82
N VAL A 2 17.24 -18.68 -12.88
CA VAL A 2 16.99 -18.97 -11.45
C VAL A 2 15.66 -18.32 -11.11
N SER A 3 14.66 -19.16 -10.86
CA SER A 3 13.31 -18.81 -10.44
C SER A 3 13.33 -18.24 -9.02
N TYR A 4 12.86 -17.00 -8.86
CA TYR A 4 12.73 -16.34 -7.56
C TYR A 4 11.57 -16.95 -6.77
N LEU A 5 11.89 -17.79 -5.79
CA LEU A 5 10.94 -18.34 -4.82
C LEU A 5 10.91 -17.48 -3.54
N PRO A 6 9.80 -17.45 -2.79
CA PRO A 6 9.75 -16.83 -1.47
C PRO A 6 10.81 -17.43 -0.56
N GLY A 7 11.60 -16.56 0.05
CA GLY A 7 12.66 -16.90 1.00
C GLY A 7 14.04 -17.03 0.39
N TYR A 8 14.20 -16.70 -0.90
CA TYR A 8 15.51 -16.59 -1.52
C TYR A 8 15.83 -15.15 -1.95
N VAL A 9 16.86 -14.58 -1.33
CA VAL A 9 17.50 -13.34 -1.76
C VAL A 9 19.00 -13.64 -1.87
N PRO A 10 19.65 -13.47 -3.04
CA PRO A 10 21.10 -13.48 -3.11
C PRO A 10 21.59 -12.13 -2.58
N GLN A 11 21.74 -12.00 -1.26
CA GLN A 11 22.26 -10.81 -0.61
C GLN A 11 23.42 -11.18 0.32
N GLU A 12 24.57 -10.57 0.11
CA GLU A 12 25.71 -10.65 1.03
C GLU A 12 25.55 -9.57 2.12
N GLY A 13 24.87 -9.91 3.23
CA GLY A 13 24.82 -9.12 4.47
C GLY A 13 23.48 -8.45 4.80
N GLY A 14 23.13 -8.39 6.09
CA GLY A 14 21.87 -7.83 6.62
C GLY A 14 21.11 -8.77 7.57
N ASN A 15 20.05 -8.27 8.22
CA ASN A 15 19.17 -9.07 9.09
C ASN A 15 18.41 -10.09 8.23
N LYS A 16 18.56 -11.40 8.50
CA LYS A 16 18.09 -12.51 7.65
C LYS A 16 16.57 -12.80 7.72
N ILE A 17 15.80 -11.97 8.41
CA ILE A 17 14.35 -12.18 8.60
C ILE A 17 13.63 -10.93 8.10
N ASP A 18 13.38 -10.89 6.79
CA ASP A 18 12.32 -10.07 6.23
C ASP A 18 11.02 -10.88 6.21
N VAL A 19 9.89 -10.24 6.48
CA VAL A 19 8.57 -10.87 6.34
C VAL A 19 8.41 -11.26 4.86
N ILE A 20 8.48 -12.55 4.59
CA ILE A 20 8.59 -13.13 3.25
C ILE A 20 7.21 -13.15 2.58
N GLY A 21 6.71 -11.97 2.24
CA GLY A 21 5.64 -11.81 1.27
C GLY A 21 4.32 -12.52 1.58
N LEU A 22 3.50 -12.70 0.55
CA LEU A 22 2.29 -13.52 0.57
C LEU A 22 2.22 -14.41 -0.65
N ALA A 23 1.83 -15.67 -0.46
CA ALA A 23 1.52 -16.57 -1.57
C ALA A 23 0.06 -16.39 -2.00
N ALA A 24 -0.15 -16.14 -3.29
CA ALA A 24 -1.47 -15.99 -3.89
C ALA A 24 -1.94 -17.34 -4.44
N PHE A 25 -3.14 -17.76 -4.06
CA PHE A 25 -3.76 -18.98 -4.55
C PHE A 25 -5.02 -18.67 -5.36
N ARG A 26 -5.33 -19.54 -6.31
CA ARG A 26 -6.61 -19.60 -7.03
C ARG A 26 -7.14 -21.02 -6.92
N GLY A 27 -8.14 -21.21 -6.06
CA GLY A 27 -8.54 -22.54 -5.61
C GLY A 27 -7.39 -23.22 -4.86
N ASP A 28 -7.01 -24.41 -5.30
CA ASP A 28 -5.92 -25.22 -4.75
C ASP A 28 -4.54 -24.93 -5.38
N LYS A 29 -4.47 -24.02 -6.36
CA LYS A 29 -3.23 -23.74 -7.10
C LYS A 29 -2.57 -22.46 -6.64
N LEU A 30 -1.27 -22.53 -6.39
CA LEU A 30 -0.41 -21.37 -6.22
C LEU A 30 -0.24 -20.66 -7.57
N VAL A 31 -0.58 -19.37 -7.63
CA VAL A 31 -0.56 -18.56 -8.87
C VAL A 31 0.43 -17.40 -8.84
N GLY A 32 1.03 -17.11 -7.69
CA GLY A 32 2.07 -16.09 -7.61
C GLY A 32 2.40 -15.68 -6.19
N TYR A 33 3.21 -14.63 -6.08
CA TYR A 33 3.69 -14.10 -4.81
C TYR A 33 3.67 -12.59 -4.80
N LEU A 34 3.27 -12.04 -3.65
CA LEU A 34 3.55 -10.66 -3.28
C LEU A 34 4.85 -10.61 -2.50
N ASN A 35 5.73 -9.65 -2.81
CA ASN A 35 6.92 -9.37 -1.99
C ASN A 35 6.53 -8.63 -0.68
N GLY A 36 7.51 -8.33 0.18
CA GLY A 36 7.26 -7.66 1.45
C GLY A 36 6.60 -6.28 1.31
N SER A 37 6.96 -5.50 0.30
CA SER A 37 6.35 -4.19 0.02
C SER A 37 4.92 -4.31 -0.48
N GLU A 38 4.69 -5.18 -1.46
CA GLU A 38 3.36 -5.48 -2.00
C GLU A 38 2.41 -6.01 -0.90
N THR A 39 2.95 -6.80 0.02
CA THR A 39 2.22 -7.33 1.18
C THR A 39 1.74 -6.24 2.13
N ARG A 40 2.45 -5.11 2.25
CA ARG A 40 1.97 -3.97 3.05
C ARG A 40 0.76 -3.31 2.40
N TYR A 41 0.79 -3.10 1.09
CA TYR A 41 -0.35 -2.57 0.33
C TYR A 41 -1.55 -3.52 0.36
N TYR A 42 -1.30 -4.83 0.28
CA TYR A 42 -2.33 -5.84 0.51
C TYR A 42 -3.01 -5.69 1.89
N GLN A 43 -2.20 -5.52 2.94
CA GLN A 43 -2.70 -5.34 4.29
C GLN A 43 -3.48 -4.03 4.48
N MET A 44 -3.14 -2.97 3.74
CA MET A 44 -3.90 -1.72 3.74
C MET A 44 -5.32 -1.95 3.19
N VAL A 45 -5.44 -2.55 2.00
CA VAL A 45 -6.73 -2.81 1.36
C VAL A 45 -7.58 -3.80 2.16
N THR A 46 -6.97 -4.85 2.72
CA THR A 46 -7.71 -5.82 3.55
C THR A 46 -7.98 -5.34 4.97
N GLY A 47 -7.56 -4.12 5.33
CA GLY A 47 -7.72 -3.56 6.67
C GLY A 47 -6.95 -4.33 7.75
N ARG A 48 -5.95 -5.11 7.38
CA ARG A 48 -5.12 -5.92 8.28
C ARG A 48 -3.83 -5.21 8.70
N LEU A 49 -3.50 -4.08 8.08
CA LEU A 49 -2.34 -3.29 8.45
C LEU A 49 -2.46 -2.87 9.92
N LYS A 50 -1.47 -3.22 10.73
CA LYS A 50 -1.33 -2.71 12.10
C LYS A 50 -0.55 -1.42 12.09
N GLU A 51 0.75 -1.50 11.82
CA GLU A 51 1.70 -0.40 11.72
C GLU A 51 2.88 -0.86 10.86
N THR A 52 3.53 0.08 10.18
CA THR A 52 4.74 -0.19 9.40
C THR A 52 5.45 1.12 9.06
N ILE A 53 6.76 1.05 8.87
CA ILE A 53 7.55 2.18 8.41
C ILE A 53 7.57 2.20 6.88
N PHE A 54 7.35 3.38 6.30
CA PHE A 54 7.56 3.67 4.89
C PHE A 54 8.63 4.73 4.71
N THR A 55 9.34 4.62 3.60
CA THR A 55 10.30 5.61 3.13
C THR A 55 9.81 6.15 1.81
N PHE A 56 9.72 7.47 1.71
CA PHE A 56 9.28 8.18 0.52
C PHE A 56 10.37 9.14 0.05
N PRO A 57 10.50 9.39 -1.26
CA PRO A 57 11.28 10.51 -1.74
C PRO A 57 10.74 11.83 -1.18
N ASP A 58 11.61 12.78 -0.92
CA ASP A 58 11.19 14.13 -0.52
C ASP A 58 10.51 14.85 -1.71
N PRO A 59 9.34 15.49 -1.54
CA PRO A 59 8.62 16.09 -2.67
C PRO A 59 9.33 17.29 -3.29
N GLU A 60 10.19 18.01 -2.56
CA GLU A 60 10.98 19.12 -3.10
C GLU A 60 12.34 18.68 -3.62
N LYS A 61 12.89 17.60 -3.06
CA LYS A 61 14.22 17.07 -3.41
C LYS A 61 14.21 15.54 -3.55
N PRO A 62 13.44 14.99 -4.50
CA PRO A 62 13.15 13.55 -4.57
C PRO A 62 14.37 12.68 -4.87
N ASP A 63 15.38 13.23 -5.54
CA ASP A 63 16.60 12.49 -5.93
C ASP A 63 17.71 12.58 -4.88
N GLU A 64 17.54 13.41 -3.84
CA GLU A 64 18.59 13.69 -2.84
C GLU A 64 18.19 13.27 -1.42
N TYR A 65 16.92 13.39 -1.06
CA TYR A 65 16.47 13.20 0.32
C TYR A 65 15.23 12.32 0.40
N ILE A 66 15.06 11.71 1.57
CA ILE A 66 13.90 10.89 1.90
C ILE A 66 13.17 11.41 3.15
N ILE A 67 11.90 11.04 3.23
CA ILE A 67 11.05 11.21 4.38
C ILE A 67 10.65 9.82 4.89
N VAL A 68 10.81 9.60 6.20
CA VAL A 68 10.47 8.34 6.86
C VAL A 68 9.21 8.57 7.70
N ILE A 69 8.19 7.75 7.46
CA ILE A 69 6.88 7.87 8.11
C ILE A 69 6.45 6.51 8.62
N GLU A 70 6.04 6.45 9.88
CA GLU A 70 5.29 5.32 10.40
C GLU A 70 3.83 5.46 9.98
N ILE A 71 3.29 4.46 9.30
CA ILE A 71 1.90 4.45 8.82
C ILE A 71 1.16 3.29 9.48
N ARG A 72 -0.05 3.59 9.96
CA ARG A 72 -0.99 2.60 10.51
C ARG A 72 -2.38 2.77 9.92
N LYS A 73 -3.21 1.75 10.13
CA LYS A 73 -4.63 1.82 9.79
C LYS A 73 -5.34 2.82 10.72
N GLY A 74 -5.93 3.87 10.15
CA GLY A 74 -6.77 4.81 10.89
C GLY A 74 -8.18 4.24 11.09
N ARG A 75 -8.81 3.77 10.01
CA ARG A 75 -10.10 3.08 10.03
C ARG A 75 -10.10 1.88 9.09
N ASN A 76 -11.10 1.01 9.24
CA ASN A 76 -11.30 -0.05 8.25
C ASN A 76 -11.55 0.57 6.87
N PRO A 77 -10.98 0.00 5.80
CA PRO A 77 -11.25 0.44 4.44
C PRO A 77 -12.75 0.42 4.14
N GLU A 78 -13.20 1.43 3.40
CA GLU A 78 -14.59 1.54 2.96
C GLU A 78 -14.69 1.05 1.52
N PHE A 79 -15.72 0.26 1.23
CA PHE A 79 -15.96 -0.31 -0.09
C PHE A 79 -17.35 0.08 -0.55
N LYS A 80 -17.44 0.62 -1.76
CA LYS A 80 -18.71 0.75 -2.49
C LYS A 80 -18.63 -0.08 -3.75
N VAL A 81 -19.73 -0.76 -4.06
CA VAL A 81 -19.81 -1.66 -5.21
C VAL A 81 -20.96 -1.22 -6.11
N ASP A 82 -20.71 -1.18 -7.41
CA ASP A 82 -21.72 -1.00 -8.44
C ASP A 82 -21.63 -2.18 -9.43
N LEU A 83 -22.73 -2.93 -9.53
CA LEU A 83 -22.87 -4.09 -10.41
C LEU A 83 -23.86 -3.84 -11.55
N THR A 84 -24.32 -2.60 -11.74
CA THR A 84 -25.36 -2.26 -12.74
C THR A 84 -24.81 -2.08 -14.16
N GLY A 85 -23.50 -1.82 -14.28
CA GLY A 85 -22.81 -1.65 -15.56
C GLY A 85 -22.38 -2.97 -16.23
N GLU A 86 -21.69 -2.84 -17.36
CA GLU A 86 -21.11 -3.98 -18.10
C GLU A 86 -20.01 -4.68 -17.29
N LYS A 87 -19.26 -3.91 -16.51
CA LYS A 87 -18.17 -4.39 -15.64
C LYS A 87 -18.48 -4.06 -14.18
N PRO A 88 -18.11 -4.93 -13.22
CA PRO A 88 -18.20 -4.59 -11.80
C PRO A 88 -17.28 -3.40 -11.50
N ARG A 89 -17.77 -2.44 -10.72
CA ARG A 89 -16.98 -1.30 -10.25
C ARG A 89 -16.89 -1.25 -8.73
N PHE A 90 -15.70 -0.95 -8.24
CA PHE A 90 -15.40 -0.77 -6.82
C PHE A 90 -14.78 0.61 -6.59
N GLU A 91 -15.29 1.31 -5.58
CA GLU A 91 -14.59 2.43 -4.96
C GLU A 91 -14.03 1.94 -3.62
N VAL A 92 -12.70 1.96 -3.48
CA VAL A 92 -11.99 1.55 -2.26
C VAL A 92 -11.41 2.80 -1.61
N LYS A 93 -11.87 3.14 -0.41
CA LYS A 93 -11.31 4.26 0.37
C LYS A 93 -10.45 3.74 1.52
N LEU A 94 -9.16 4.04 1.45
CA LEU A 94 -8.19 3.76 2.52
C LEU A 94 -8.09 4.98 3.44
N ILE A 95 -8.22 4.75 4.75
CA ILE A 95 -8.09 5.80 5.78
C ILE A 95 -6.92 5.42 6.69
N LEU A 96 -5.82 6.15 6.54
CA LEU A 96 -4.53 5.87 7.17
C LEU A 96 -4.15 7.01 8.11
N GLU A 97 -3.43 6.67 9.17
CA GLU A 97 -2.77 7.65 10.03
C GLU A 97 -1.26 7.51 9.86
N GLY A 98 -0.56 8.64 9.81
CA GLY A 98 0.90 8.70 9.70
C GLY A 98 1.54 9.44 10.88
N GLU A 99 2.77 9.11 11.22
CA GLU A 99 3.65 9.88 12.10
C GLU A 99 5.01 10.08 11.42
N ILE A 100 5.46 11.32 11.32
CA ILE A 100 6.75 11.65 10.71
C ILE A 100 7.86 11.23 11.67
N MET A 101 8.73 10.34 11.21
CA MET A 101 9.88 9.86 11.98
C MET A 101 11.16 10.63 11.65
N SER A 102 11.31 11.07 10.40
CA SER A 102 12.49 11.83 9.94
C SER A 102 12.22 12.54 8.62
N ILE A 103 12.74 13.76 8.47
CA ILE A 103 12.78 14.52 7.21
C ILE A 103 14.24 14.86 6.91
N GLN A 104 14.89 14.15 6.00
CA GLN A 104 16.34 14.35 5.80
C GLN A 104 16.69 15.72 5.19
N SER A 105 15.77 16.32 4.43
CA SER A 105 15.98 17.62 3.78
C SER A 105 15.97 18.81 4.75
N GLY A 106 15.50 18.62 5.99
CA GLY A 106 15.27 19.70 6.96
C GLY A 106 14.09 20.62 6.62
N ILE A 107 13.33 20.33 5.54
CA ILE A 107 12.17 21.12 5.15
C ILE A 107 11.04 20.95 6.17
N ASN A 108 10.43 22.06 6.59
CA ASN A 108 9.38 22.03 7.60
C ASN A 108 8.01 21.69 6.99
N TYR A 109 7.67 20.39 6.97
CA TYR A 109 6.33 19.88 6.64
C TYR A 109 5.38 19.79 7.86
N GLU A 110 5.83 20.23 9.03
CA GLU A 110 5.14 20.03 10.31
C GLU A 110 4.26 21.21 10.73
N LEU A 111 4.59 22.44 10.29
CA LEU A 111 3.96 23.68 10.78
C LEU A 111 3.55 24.66 9.66
N SER A 112 3.54 24.22 8.40
CA SER A 112 3.42 25.09 7.24
C SER A 112 2.26 24.73 6.32
N LYS A 113 1.98 25.61 5.35
CA LYS A 113 1.13 25.34 4.17
C LYS A 113 1.60 24.13 3.35
N ASP A 114 2.84 23.67 3.56
CA ASP A 114 3.42 22.54 2.84
C ASP A 114 3.04 21.19 3.48
N ALA A 115 2.35 21.22 4.64
CA ALA A 115 1.75 20.06 5.28
C ALA A 115 0.75 19.33 4.35
N GLU A 116 -0.23 20.06 3.79
CA GLU A 116 -1.21 19.50 2.85
C GLU A 116 -0.56 18.98 1.56
N LYS A 117 0.53 19.64 1.14
CA LYS A 117 1.31 19.24 -0.03
C LYS A 117 2.00 17.89 0.21
N LEU A 118 2.57 17.68 1.40
CA LEU A 118 3.14 16.39 1.77
C LEU A 118 2.06 15.31 1.83
N ASP A 119 0.93 15.58 2.49
CA ASP A 119 -0.17 14.61 2.64
C ASP A 119 -0.65 14.16 1.24
N THR A 120 -0.97 15.11 0.36
CA THR A 120 -1.40 14.83 -1.03
C THR A 120 -0.36 14.05 -1.84
N TYR A 121 0.92 14.40 -1.67
CA TYR A 121 2.02 13.72 -2.37
C TYR A 121 2.12 12.25 -1.96
N LEU A 122 2.03 11.97 -0.66
CA LEU A 122 2.12 10.62 -0.12
C LEU A 122 0.88 9.79 -0.43
N GLU A 123 -0.32 10.38 -0.32
CA GLU A 123 -1.57 9.76 -0.74
C GLU A 123 -1.49 9.29 -2.19
N LYS A 124 -0.94 10.12 -3.08
CA LYS A 124 -0.76 9.78 -4.49
C LYS A 124 0.19 8.59 -4.67
N ILE A 125 1.32 8.57 -3.98
CA ILE A 125 2.27 7.44 -4.06
C ILE A 125 1.62 6.15 -3.56
N ILE A 126 0.98 6.19 -2.38
CA ILE A 126 0.33 5.02 -1.80
C ILE A 126 -0.78 4.52 -2.74
N LYS A 127 -1.60 5.43 -3.28
CA LYS A 127 -2.63 5.10 -4.27
C LYS A 127 -2.04 4.34 -5.45
N GLN A 128 -1.00 4.89 -6.08
CA GLN A 128 -0.37 4.28 -7.25
C GLN A 128 0.20 2.90 -6.96
N GLU A 129 0.84 2.71 -5.80
CA GLU A 129 1.40 1.41 -5.44
C GLU A 129 0.31 0.39 -5.11
N VAL A 130 -0.77 0.79 -4.44
CA VAL A 130 -1.93 -0.09 -4.21
C VAL A 130 -2.57 -0.51 -5.54
N GLU A 131 -2.78 0.43 -6.46
CA GLU A 131 -3.34 0.16 -7.79
C GLU A 131 -2.46 -0.82 -8.57
N LYS A 132 -1.13 -0.70 -8.50
CA LYS A 132 -0.21 -1.67 -9.11
C LYS A 132 -0.36 -3.08 -8.52
N VAL A 133 -0.51 -3.21 -7.20
CA VAL A 133 -0.71 -4.53 -6.57
C VAL A 133 -2.05 -5.13 -7.00
N ILE A 134 -3.11 -4.33 -7.07
CA ILE A 134 -4.43 -4.78 -7.56
C ILE A 134 -4.35 -5.21 -9.03
N GLN A 135 -3.68 -4.42 -9.87
CA GLN A 135 -3.47 -4.76 -11.28
C GLN A 135 -2.70 -6.07 -11.43
N LYS A 136 -1.63 -6.26 -10.65
CA LYS A 136 -0.86 -7.51 -10.62
C LYS A 136 -1.74 -8.72 -10.28
N THR A 137 -2.65 -8.59 -9.31
CA THR A 137 -3.54 -9.69 -8.93
C THR A 137 -4.63 -9.96 -9.98
N GLN A 138 -5.05 -8.94 -10.73
CA GLN A 138 -5.98 -9.07 -11.85
C GLN A 138 -5.34 -9.69 -13.09
N GLU A 139 -4.18 -9.19 -13.51
CA GLU A 139 -3.51 -9.55 -14.77
C GLU A 139 -2.68 -10.82 -14.64
N ASP A 140 -1.75 -10.86 -13.68
CA ASP A 140 -0.78 -11.96 -13.55
C ASP A 140 -1.39 -13.16 -12.84
N PHE A 141 -2.08 -12.92 -11.72
CA PHE A 141 -2.58 -14.01 -10.87
C PHE A 141 -3.98 -14.44 -11.25
N ARG A 142 -4.77 -13.52 -11.84
CA ARG A 142 -6.21 -13.67 -12.08
C ARG A 142 -6.93 -14.23 -10.85
N SER A 143 -6.59 -13.69 -9.67
CA SER A 143 -7.08 -14.17 -8.38
C SER A 143 -7.40 -13.03 -7.43
N ASP A 144 -8.64 -13.04 -6.92
CA ASP A 144 -9.11 -12.08 -5.93
C ASP A 144 -8.61 -12.45 -4.53
N ILE A 145 -7.35 -12.12 -4.25
CA ILE A 145 -6.76 -12.35 -2.93
C ILE A 145 -7.22 -11.32 -1.88
N PHE A 146 -7.81 -10.22 -2.32
CA PHE A 146 -8.30 -9.13 -1.49
C PHE A 146 -9.70 -9.41 -0.91
N GLY A 147 -10.46 -10.30 -1.53
CA GLY A 147 -11.81 -10.66 -1.09
C GLY A 147 -12.89 -9.71 -1.60
N PHE A 148 -12.64 -9.01 -2.71
CA PHE A 148 -13.63 -8.09 -3.31
C PHE A 148 -14.97 -8.77 -3.61
N GLY A 149 -14.94 -10.05 -3.98
CA GLY A 149 -16.13 -10.86 -4.23
C GLY A 149 -17.08 -10.96 -3.05
N GLU A 150 -16.57 -10.92 -1.82
CA GLU A 150 -17.40 -10.96 -0.62
C GLU A 150 -18.31 -9.73 -0.53
N TYR A 151 -17.82 -8.56 -0.97
CA TYR A 151 -18.61 -7.32 -0.97
C TYR A 151 -19.71 -7.31 -2.05
N THR A 152 -19.61 -8.15 -3.08
CA THR A 152 -20.67 -8.31 -4.08
C THR A 152 -21.85 -9.14 -3.56
N ARG A 153 -21.64 -9.99 -2.55
CA ARG A 153 -22.65 -10.96 -2.08
C ARG A 153 -23.95 -10.29 -1.62
N GLN A 154 -23.85 -9.11 -1.01
CA GLN A 154 -25.00 -8.36 -0.51
C GLN A 154 -25.97 -7.87 -1.59
N TYR A 155 -25.56 -7.90 -2.87
CA TYR A 155 -26.37 -7.47 -4.01
C TYR A 155 -27.25 -8.59 -4.61
N PHE A 156 -27.16 -9.80 -4.06
CA PHE A 156 -27.90 -10.97 -4.54
C PHE A 156 -28.83 -11.52 -3.46
N TRP A 157 -30.07 -11.83 -3.82
CA TRP A 157 -31.06 -12.37 -2.89
C TRP A 157 -30.71 -13.77 -2.42
N THR A 158 -30.27 -14.63 -3.34
CA THR A 158 -29.91 -16.02 -3.04
C THR A 158 -28.43 -16.27 -3.20
N TRP A 159 -27.96 -17.38 -2.61
CA TRP A 159 -26.60 -17.87 -2.82
C TRP A 159 -26.38 -18.32 -4.27
N GLN A 160 -27.39 -18.96 -4.87
CA GLN A 160 -27.33 -19.43 -6.25
C GLN A 160 -27.14 -18.27 -7.23
N ASP A 161 -27.90 -17.17 -7.07
CA ASP A 161 -27.77 -16.00 -7.95
C ASP A 161 -26.35 -15.38 -7.88
N TRP A 162 -25.71 -15.46 -6.71
CA TRP A 162 -24.35 -14.97 -6.52
C TRP A 162 -23.30 -15.90 -7.14
N GLU A 163 -23.48 -17.22 -7.03
CA GLU A 163 -22.61 -18.19 -7.72
C GLU A 163 -22.73 -18.05 -9.24
N ASP A 164 -23.95 -17.94 -9.76
CA ASP A 164 -24.26 -17.77 -11.18
C ASP A 164 -23.79 -16.40 -11.72
N TYR A 165 -23.45 -15.45 -10.84
CA TYR A 165 -22.81 -14.21 -11.24
C TYR A 165 -21.35 -14.41 -11.69
N HIS A 166 -20.71 -15.52 -11.34
CA HIS A 166 -19.34 -15.87 -11.74
C HIS A 166 -18.31 -14.77 -11.44
N TRP A 167 -18.31 -14.24 -10.19
CA TRP A 167 -17.41 -13.14 -9.78
C TRP A 167 -15.94 -13.36 -10.17
N LEU A 168 -15.39 -14.54 -9.89
CA LEU A 168 -13.97 -14.82 -10.13
C LEU A 168 -13.59 -14.76 -11.63
N GLU A 169 -14.54 -14.96 -12.54
CA GLU A 169 -14.32 -14.82 -13.97
C GLU A 169 -14.31 -13.34 -14.41
N LYS A 170 -15.07 -12.50 -13.69
CA LYS A 170 -15.20 -11.05 -13.93
C LYS A 170 -14.12 -10.23 -13.23
N TYR A 171 -13.52 -10.75 -12.16
CA TYR A 171 -12.51 -10.04 -11.37
C TYR A 171 -11.37 -9.44 -12.19
N PRO A 172 -10.77 -10.14 -13.18
CA PRO A 172 -9.69 -9.58 -14.01
C PRO A 172 -10.09 -8.33 -14.79
N ASP A 173 -11.39 -8.16 -15.08
CA ASP A 173 -11.94 -7.03 -15.85
C ASP A 173 -12.65 -5.99 -14.97
N ALA A 174 -12.72 -6.20 -13.65
CA ALA A 174 -13.38 -5.30 -12.72
C ALA A 174 -12.64 -3.95 -12.62
N GLU A 175 -13.39 -2.86 -12.58
CA GLU A 175 -12.84 -1.51 -12.40
C GLU A 175 -12.70 -1.22 -10.89
N ILE A 176 -11.47 -1.10 -10.40
CA ILE A 176 -11.20 -0.87 -8.98
C ILE A 176 -10.49 0.46 -8.83
N GLU A 177 -11.22 1.48 -8.36
CA GLU A 177 -10.67 2.80 -8.09
C GLU A 177 -10.29 2.93 -6.61
N VAL A 178 -9.07 3.39 -6.36
CA VAL A 178 -8.55 3.57 -5.00
C VAL A 178 -8.48 5.05 -4.65
N GLY A 179 -9.05 5.40 -3.50
CA GLY A 179 -8.85 6.68 -2.81
C GLY A 179 -8.06 6.46 -1.53
N VAL A 180 -7.11 7.35 -1.25
CA VAL A 180 -6.32 7.33 -0.01
C VAL A 180 -6.53 8.64 0.71
N GLN A 181 -6.84 8.56 2.00
CA GLN A 181 -6.80 9.67 2.93
C GLN A 181 -5.73 9.37 3.97
N LEU A 182 -4.71 10.22 4.07
CA LEU A 182 -3.62 10.08 5.02
C LEU A 182 -3.62 11.26 6.00
N ASP A 183 -3.96 10.97 7.24
CA ASP A 183 -3.93 11.96 8.32
C ASP A 183 -2.59 11.88 9.07
N ILE A 184 -1.65 12.77 8.75
CA ILE A 184 -0.34 12.80 9.41
C ILE A 184 -0.43 13.55 10.74
N ARG A 185 -0.23 12.80 11.84
CA ARG A 185 -0.05 13.34 13.18
C ARG A 185 1.32 13.98 13.28
N ARG A 186 1.32 15.26 13.63
CA ARG A 186 2.49 16.10 13.83
C ARG A 186 2.57 16.37 15.33
N THR A 187 2.97 15.36 16.10
CA THR A 187 3.16 15.45 17.54
C THR A 187 4.33 16.39 17.82
N GLY A 188 4.05 17.69 17.92
CA GLY A 188 5.03 18.75 18.22
C GLY A 188 5.66 18.68 19.63
N LEU A 189 6.15 17.52 20.04
CA LEU A 189 6.82 17.24 21.31
C LEU A 189 7.98 16.25 21.12
N MET A 190 8.87 16.51 20.17
CA MET A 190 10.32 16.25 20.30
C MET A 190 11.06 16.80 19.08
N LEU A 191 11.67 17.98 19.26
CA LEU A 191 12.71 18.57 18.42
C LEU A 191 12.30 18.85 16.96
N ARG A 192 12.33 20.14 16.59
CA ARG A 192 12.53 20.56 15.19
C ARG A 192 13.51 19.58 14.53
N THR A 193 13.19 19.09 13.34
CA THR A 193 14.19 18.34 12.57
C THR A 193 15.39 19.26 12.33
N GLU A 194 16.50 18.99 13.02
CA GLU A 194 17.75 19.72 12.86
C GLU A 194 18.47 19.19 11.61
N GLU A 195 19.20 20.06 10.93
CA GLU A 195 20.00 19.66 9.77
C GLU A 195 21.00 18.58 10.18
N ILE A 196 21.09 17.51 9.38
CA ILE A 196 22.15 16.52 9.56
C ILE A 196 23.47 17.19 9.13
N HIS A 197 24.27 17.60 10.10
CA HIS A 197 25.64 18.03 9.84
C HIS A 197 26.46 16.85 9.31
N THR A 198 26.76 16.86 8.01
CA THR A 198 27.74 15.96 7.42
C THR A 198 29.14 16.41 7.86
N TYR A 199 29.72 15.69 8.82
CA TYR A 199 31.15 15.82 9.10
C TYR A 199 31.93 15.25 7.92
N TYR A 200 32.49 16.11 7.08
CA TYR A 200 33.64 15.72 6.27
C TYR A 200 34.77 15.43 7.26
N GLY A 201 35.07 14.15 7.46
CA GLY A 201 36.25 13.72 8.21
C GLY A 201 37.49 14.33 7.55
N GLY A 202 37.98 15.42 8.13
CA GLY A 202 39.30 15.95 7.83
C GLY A 202 40.31 14.89 8.25
N GLY A 203 40.96 14.28 7.26
CA GLY A 203 42.14 13.48 7.50
C GLY A 203 43.29 14.38 7.95
N GLU A 204 43.83 14.08 9.12
CA GLU A 204 45.26 14.13 9.42
C GLU A 204 45.64 12.81 10.11
#